data_AF-A0A6G5R4F2-F1
#
_entry.id   AF-A0A6G5R4F2-F1
#
_cell.length_a   1.000
_cell.length_b   1.000
_cell.length_c   1.000
_cell.angle_alpha   90.00
_cell.angle_beta   90.00
_cell.angle_gamma   90.00
#
_symmetry.space_group_name_H-M   'P 1'
#
loop_
_entity.id
_entity.type
_entity.pdbx_description
1 polymer ?
#
loop_
_entity_poly.entity_id
_entity_poly.type
_entity_poly.pdbx_seq_one_letter_code
_entity_poly.pdbx_strand_id
1 'polypeptide(L)' 'MKRTEYLYGISLDEIPNADEHFKAKIKAGEKLVRELLEAPYPERDFTRIDDVLKAIEFNRKMLNKEI' A
#
# COMPACT_ATOMS: atom_id res chain seq x y z
N MET A 1 -21.65 12.15 7.69
CA MET A 1 -21.11 11.23 8.73
C MET A 1 -20.29 10.18 8.01
N LYS A 2 -18.96 10.12 8.19
CA LYS A 2 -18.13 9.10 7.52
C LYS A 2 -18.34 7.77 8.23
N ARG A 3 -18.89 6.77 7.53
CA ARG A 3 -19.00 5.39 8.03
C ARG A 3 -17.68 4.69 7.74
N THR A 4 -17.13 4.01 8.74
CA THR A 4 -15.94 3.17 8.60
C THR A 4 -16.42 1.74 8.67
N GLU A 5 -16.44 1.04 7.54
CA GLU A 5 -16.81 -0.36 7.46
C GLU A 5 -15.53 -1.20 7.35
N TYR A 6 -15.44 -2.25 8.15
CA TYR A 6 -14.32 -3.19 8.08
C TYR A 6 -14.52 -4.10 6.87
N LEU A 7 -13.50 -4.21 6.02
CA LEU A 7 -13.56 -4.98 4.77
C LEU A 7 -13.41 -6.51 4.97
N TYR A 8 -13.61 -7.03 6.17
CA TYR A 8 -13.46 -8.47 6.44
C TYR A 8 -14.57 -9.26 5.72
N GLY A 9 -14.19 -10.17 4.84
CA GLY A 9 -15.12 -11.06 4.12
C GLY A 9 -15.86 -10.42 2.93
N ILE A 10 -15.52 -9.18 2.57
CA ILE A 10 -16.06 -8.48 1.40
C ILE A 10 -15.22 -8.87 0.18
N SER A 11 -15.88 -9.23 -0.93
CA SER A 11 -15.16 -9.52 -2.17
C SER A 11 -14.54 -8.24 -2.73
N LEU A 12 -13.37 -8.34 -3.35
CA LEU A 12 -12.73 -7.17 -3.98
C LEU A 12 -13.59 -6.52 -5.06
N ASP A 13 -14.45 -7.30 -5.71
CA ASP A 13 -15.39 -6.82 -6.72
C ASP A 13 -16.53 -5.99 -6.12
N GLU A 14 -16.75 -6.05 -4.79
CA GLU A 14 -17.76 -5.26 -4.07
C GLU A 14 -17.22 -3.90 -3.61
N ILE A 15 -15.90 -3.68 -3.70
CA ILE A 15 -15.29 -2.40 -3.35
C ILE A 15 -15.38 -1.45 -4.56
N PRO A 16 -16.14 -0.34 -4.47
CA PRO A 16 -16.21 0.62 -5.56
C PRO A 16 -14.82 1.20 -5.83
N ASN A 17 -14.42 1.22 -7.10
CA ASN A 17 -13.12 1.73 -7.57
C ASN A 17 -11.90 1.08 -6.89
N ALA A 18 -11.96 -0.21 -6.56
CA ALA A 18 -10.86 -0.96 -5.93
C ALA A 18 -9.50 -0.74 -6.63
N ASP A 19 -9.49 -0.77 -7.96
CA ASP A 19 -8.28 -0.53 -8.77
C ASP A 19 -7.66 0.85 -8.52
N GLU A 20 -8.47 1.90 -8.45
CA GLU A 20 -7.98 3.25 -8.16
C GLU A 20 -7.43 3.34 -6.74
N HIS A 21 -8.08 2.66 -5.78
CA HIS A 21 -7.60 2.58 -4.40
C HIS A 21 -6.23 1.89 -4.31
N PHE A 22 -6.03 0.74 -4.98
CA PHE A 22 -4.75 0.05 -4.98
C PHE A 22 -3.66 0.87 -5.69
N LYS A 23 -3.97 1.48 -6.84
CA LYS A 23 -3.05 2.39 -7.54
C LYS A 23 -2.63 3.58 -6.67
N ALA A 24 -3.58 4.19 -5.95
CA ALA A 24 -3.29 5.30 -5.04
C ALA A 24 -2.38 4.86 -3.88
N LYS A 25 -2.62 3.68 -3.29
CA LYS A 25 -1.78 3.11 -2.24
C LYS A 25 -0.38 2.77 -2.72
N ILE A 26 -0.23 2.20 -3.91
CA ILE A 26 1.08 1.94 -4.53
C ILE A 26 1.86 3.25 -4.69
N LYS A 27 1.23 4.27 -5.28
CA LYS A 27 1.85 5.58 -5.49
C LYS A 27 2.27 6.24 -4.18
N ALA A 28 1.44 6.15 -3.14
CA ALA A 28 1.76 6.67 -1.81
C ALA A 28 2.94 5.91 -1.17
N GLY A 29 2.97 4.59 -1.30
CA GLY A 29 4.09 3.76 -0.84
C GLY A 29 5.40 4.11 -1.55
N GLU A 30 5.38 4.24 -2.88
CA GLU A 30 6.57 4.61 -3.66
C GLU A 30 7.12 5.99 -3.28
N LYS A 31 6.24 6.96 -2.97
CA LYS A 31 6.64 8.26 -2.43
C LYS A 31 7.31 8.11 -1.07
N LEU A 32 6.71 7.34 -0.16
CA LEU A 32 7.24 7.12 1.19
C LEU A 32 8.60 6.40 1.16
N VAL A 33 8.80 5.41 0.29
CA VAL A 33 10.12 4.76 0.13
C VAL A 33 11.19 5.76 -0.27
N ARG A 34 10.88 6.69 -1.19
CA ARG A 34 11.83 7.75 -1.58
C ARG A 34 12.20 8.62 -0.39
N GLU A 35 11.20 9.09 0.36
CA GLU A 35 11.40 9.93 1.57
C GLU A 35 12.25 9.20 2.63
N LEU A 36 12.04 7.90 2.84
CA LEU A 36 12.83 7.10 3.78
C LEU A 36 14.28 6.88 3.33
N LEU A 37 14.52 6.83 2.01
CA LEU A 37 15.86 6.68 1.45
C LEU A 37 16.65 7.99 1.39
N GLU A 38 15.98 9.15 1.50
CA GLU A 38 16.62 10.46 1.60
C GLU A 38 17.39 10.63 2.92
N ALA A 39 17.00 9.90 3.97
CA ALA A 39 17.74 9.89 5.23
C ALA A 39 19.19 9.39 5.02
N PRO A 40 20.18 9.95 5.74
CA PRO A 40 21.55 9.44 5.75
C PRO A 40 21.59 7.94 6.08
N TYR A 41 22.46 7.18 5.41
CA TYR A 41 22.53 5.72 5.56
C TYR A 41 22.47 5.18 7.00
N PRO A 42 23.22 5.73 7.98
CA PRO A 42 23.16 5.23 9.37
C PRO A 42 21.84 5.51 10.09
N GLU A 43 21.01 6.41 9.58
CA GLU A 43 19.72 6.81 10.16
C GLU A 43 18.53 6.19 9.41
N ARG A 44 18.78 5.41 8.35
CA ARG A 44 17.72 4.77 7.58
C ARG A 44 17.04 3.67 8.38
N ASP A 45 15.73 3.79 8.50
CA ASP A 45 14.88 2.74 9.03
C ASP A 45 14.63 1.66 7.97
N PHE A 46 15.56 0.70 7.87
CA PHE A 46 15.45 -0.41 6.92
C PHE A 46 14.25 -1.32 7.17
N THR A 47 13.83 -1.47 8.43
CA THR A 47 12.62 -2.23 8.77
C THR A 47 11.39 -1.54 8.19
N ARG A 48 11.28 -0.21 8.36
CA ARG A 48 10.18 0.55 7.79
C ARG A 48 10.20 0.54 6.26
N ILE A 49 11.36 0.63 5.64
CA ILE A 49 11.50 0.53 4.18
C ILE A 49 10.98 -0.83 3.69
N ASP A 50 11.39 -1.92 4.34
CA ASP A 50 10.97 -3.29 4.00
C ASP A 50 9.44 -3.47 4.17
N ASP A 51 8.87 -2.97 5.26
CA ASP A 51 7.41 -3.00 5.50
C ASP A 51 6.64 -2.27 4.39
N VAL A 52 7.12 -1.10 3.97
CA VAL A 52 6.48 -0.32 2.90
C VAL A 52 6.62 -1.04 1.55
N LEU A 53 7.76 -1.66 1.26
CA LEU A 53 7.95 -2.45 0.04
C LEU A 53 7.00 -3.67 -0.01
N LYS A 54 6.85 -4.39 1.11
CA LYS A 54 5.87 -5.49 1.23
C LYS A 54 4.45 -5.01 1.03
N ALA A 55 4.09 -3.85 1.58
CA ALA A 55 2.77 -3.26 1.38
C ALA A 55 2.52 -2.87 -0.09
N ILE A 56 3.53 -2.33 -0.79
CA ILE A 56 3.45 -2.04 -2.23
C ILE A 56 3.23 -3.34 -3.00
N GLU A 57 4.01 -4.38 -2.71
CA GLU A 57 3.88 -5.69 -3.37
C GLU A 57 2.50 -6.30 -3.17
N PHE A 58 1.99 -6.28 -1.94
CA PHE A 58 0.63 -6.72 -1.64
C PHE A 58 -0.40 -5.97 -2.49
N ASN A 59 -0.37 -4.63 -2.52
CA ASN A 59 -1.31 -3.85 -3.33
C ASN A 59 -1.17 -4.13 -4.84
N ARG A 60 0.03 -4.43 -5.35
CA ARG A 60 0.24 -4.84 -6.75
C ARG A 60 -0.42 -6.18 -7.05
N LYS A 61 -0.24 -7.16 -6.16
CA LYS A 61 -0.90 -8.48 -6.29
C LYS A 61 -2.43 -8.37 -6.23
N MET A 62 -2.97 -7.50 -5.37
CA MET A 62 -4.40 -7.21 -5.30
C MET A 62 -4.91 -6.60 -6.63
N LEU A 63 -4.15 -5.67 -7.21
CA LEU A 63 -4.49 -5.05 -8.49
C LEU A 63 -4.45 -6.05 -9.66
N ASN A 64 -3.52 -7.01 -9.62
CA ASN A 64 -3.38 -8.05 -10.63
C ASN A 64 -4.31 -9.25 -10.41
N LYS A 65 -5.08 -9.27 -9.31
CA LYS A 65 -5.91 -10.41 -8.90
C LYS A 65 -5.12 -11.72 -8.75
N GLU A 66 -3.91 -11.62 -8.21
CA GLU A 66 -2.99 -12.76 -7.99
C GLU A 66 -3.15 -13.40 -6.60
N ILE A 67 -4.15 -12.99 -5.82
CA ILE A 67 -4.46 -13.45 -4.45
C ILE A 67 -5.96 -13.70 -4.32
#